data_AF-A0A9X6SN64-F1
#
_entry.id   AF-A0A9X6SN64-F1
#
_cell.length_a   1.000
_cell.length_b   1.000
_cell.length_c   1.000
_cell.angle_alpha   90.00
_cell.angle_beta   90.00
_cell.angle_gamma   90.00
#
_symmetry.space_group_name_H-M   'P 1'
#
loop_
_entity.id
_entity.type
_entity.pdbx_description
1 polymer ?
#
loop_
_entity_poly.entity_id
_entity_poly.type
_entity_poly.pdbx_seq_one_letter_code
_entity_poly.pdbx_strand_id
1 'polypeptide(L)'
;MPTLAENSRLIATVTSEARPQGGQKNRSSGNFSVESLPSGTYALRWTAPPGIYFNVMRDVSGGKDPVVFSNVSDGTTTSYPTSRSYYIANPSGAFSDFNVSVYALYK
;
A
#
# COMPACT_ATOMS: atom_id res chain seq x y z
N MET A 1 1.73 -34.11 -2.99
CA MET A 1 2.63 -32.93 -3.00
C MET A 1 2.20 -32.03 -1.86
N PRO A 2 3.00 -31.77 -0.81
CA PRO A 2 2.63 -30.78 0.18
C PRO A 2 2.77 -29.39 -0.46
N THR A 3 1.68 -28.65 -0.53
CA THR A 3 1.69 -27.21 -0.84
C THR A 3 2.47 -26.53 0.27
N LEU A 4 3.62 -25.92 -0.03
CA LEU A 4 4.29 -25.01 0.90
C LEU A 4 3.26 -23.98 1.36
N ALA A 5 3.02 -23.90 2.67
CA ALA A 5 2.13 -22.90 3.23
C ALA A 5 2.67 -21.51 2.84
N GLU A 6 1.81 -20.66 2.27
CA GLU A 6 2.16 -19.27 1.95
C GLU A 6 2.54 -18.55 3.26
N ASN A 7 3.80 -18.13 3.38
CA ASN A 7 4.22 -17.31 4.50
C ASN A 7 3.89 -15.84 4.20
N SER A 8 3.45 -15.11 5.23
CA SER A 8 3.22 -13.67 5.13
C SER A 8 3.84 -12.92 6.30
N ARG A 9 4.39 -11.73 6.04
CA ARG A 9 4.98 -10.86 7.07
C ARG A 9 4.47 -9.44 6.88
N LEU A 10 3.94 -8.85 7.95
CA LEU A 10 3.62 -7.42 7.99
C LEU A 10 4.91 -6.60 7.81
N ILE A 11 4.95 -5.74 6.80
CA ILE A 11 6.11 -4.90 6.49
C ILE A 11 5.84 -3.41 6.71
N ALA A 12 4.59 -2.97 6.61
CA ALA A 12 4.19 -1.59 6.86
C ALA A 12 2.72 -1.49 7.27
N THR A 13 2.42 -0.52 8.13
CA THR A 13 1.06 -0.03 8.37
C THR A 13 1.10 1.49 8.29
N VAL A 14 0.12 2.06 7.61
CA VAL A 14 -0.03 3.51 7.45
C VAL A 14 -1.49 3.90 7.62
N THR A 15 -1.71 5.03 8.30
CA THR A 15 -3.04 5.64 8.40
C THR A 15 -3.25 6.56 7.21
N SER A 16 -4.35 6.33 6.49
CA SER A 16 -4.88 7.22 5.46
C SER A 16 -6.03 8.02 6.02
N GLU A 17 -6.05 9.32 5.73
CA GLU A 17 -7.25 10.13 5.82
C GLU A 17 -8.33 9.60 4.87
N ALA A 18 -9.60 9.88 5.16
CA ALA A 18 -10.74 9.48 4.33
C ALA A 18 -10.73 10.10 2.91
N ARG A 19 -9.94 11.16 2.72
CA ARG A 19 -9.81 11.97 1.49
C ARG A 19 -8.34 12.42 1.36
N PRO A 20 -7.93 13.00 0.22
CA PRO A 20 -6.64 13.68 0.16
C PRO A 20 -6.50 14.70 1.29
N GLN A 21 -5.31 14.76 1.90
CA GLN A 21 -5.00 15.64 3.02
C GLN A 21 -5.20 17.10 2.62
N GLY A 22 -5.44 17.97 3.61
CA GLY A 22 -5.61 19.41 3.37
C GLY A 22 -4.48 20.00 2.52
N GLY A 23 -4.83 20.60 1.37
CA GLY A 23 -3.86 21.18 0.43
C GLY A 23 -3.14 20.19 -0.49
N GLN A 24 -3.41 18.88 -0.37
CA GLN A 24 -2.88 17.84 -1.26
C GLN A 24 -3.89 17.46 -2.33
N LYS A 25 -3.41 17.22 -3.57
CA LYS A 25 -4.26 16.79 -4.68
C LYS A 25 -4.63 15.31 -4.60
N ASN A 26 -3.67 14.46 -4.23
CA ASN A 26 -3.85 13.00 -4.25
C ASN A 26 -3.57 12.35 -2.90
N ARG A 27 -2.49 12.78 -2.25
CA ARG A 27 -1.96 12.17 -1.03
C ARG A 27 -2.99 12.20 0.08
N SER A 28 -3.26 11.05 0.68
CA SER A 28 -4.12 10.89 1.86
C SER A 28 -3.36 10.29 3.06
N SER A 29 -2.05 10.04 2.94
CA SER A 29 -1.24 9.53 4.06
C SER A 29 0.18 10.10 4.09
N GLY A 30 0.87 9.88 5.20
CA GLY A 30 2.34 9.98 5.26
C GLY A 30 3.04 8.93 4.39
N ASN A 31 4.36 9.11 4.20
CA ASN A 31 5.19 8.14 3.50
C ASN A 31 5.40 6.87 4.34
N PHE A 32 5.46 5.71 3.69
CA PHE A 32 5.82 4.43 4.28
C PHE A 32 6.82 3.67 3.40
N SER A 33 7.56 2.74 4.01
CA SER A 33 8.63 1.97 3.37
C SER A 33 8.23 0.54 3.07
N VAL A 34 8.64 0.06 1.89
CA VAL A 34 8.54 -1.32 1.42
C VAL A 34 9.92 -1.80 0.92
N GLU A 35 11.00 -1.41 1.59
CA GLU A 35 12.38 -1.79 1.21
C GLU A 35 12.89 -3.05 1.91
N SER A 36 12.45 -3.31 3.13
CA SER A 36 12.91 -4.47 3.92
C SER A 36 11.97 -5.66 3.77
N LEU A 37 12.20 -6.45 2.72
CA LEU A 37 11.41 -7.64 2.40
C LEU A 37 12.11 -8.93 2.85
N PRO A 38 11.38 -9.94 3.34
CA PRO A 38 11.93 -11.29 3.51
C PRO A 38 12.54 -11.84 2.22
N SER A 39 13.59 -12.65 2.35
CA SER A 39 14.08 -13.43 1.21
C SER A 39 12.97 -14.32 0.66
N GLY A 40 12.94 -14.53 -0.65
CA GLY A 40 11.89 -15.30 -1.31
C GLY A 40 10.56 -14.56 -1.46
N THR A 41 10.50 -13.25 -1.19
CA THR A 41 9.30 -12.43 -1.44
C THR A 41 8.96 -12.46 -2.94
N TYR A 42 7.69 -12.74 -3.25
CA TYR A 42 7.19 -12.78 -4.62
C TYR A 42 6.02 -11.84 -4.87
N ALA A 43 5.38 -11.30 -3.83
CA ALA A 43 4.25 -10.39 -3.95
C ALA A 43 4.03 -9.57 -2.68
N LEU A 44 3.22 -8.51 -2.80
CA LEU A 44 2.65 -7.78 -1.66
C LEU A 44 1.16 -8.06 -1.57
N ARG A 45 0.64 -8.27 -0.36
CA ARG A 45 -0.80 -8.29 -0.06
C ARG A 45 -1.18 -7.07 0.74
N TRP A 46 -2.24 -6.40 0.31
CA TRP A 46 -2.79 -5.19 0.92
C TRP A 46 -4.02 -5.56 1.74
N THR A 47 -4.15 -4.99 2.94
CA THR A 47 -5.36 -5.10 3.76
C THR A 47 -5.86 -3.72 4.15
N ALA A 48 -7.18 -3.53 4.08
CA ALA A 48 -7.85 -2.28 4.41
C ALA A 48 -9.30 -2.60 4.85
N PRO A 49 -10.07 -1.64 5.40
CA PRO A 49 -11.49 -1.89 5.62
C PRO A 49 -12.21 -2.23 4.31
N PRO A 50 -13.19 -3.17 4.33
CA PRO A 50 -13.96 -3.53 3.16
C PRO A 50 -14.66 -2.34 2.50
N GLY A 51 -14.77 -2.35 1.18
CA GLY A 51 -15.43 -1.30 0.41
C GLY A 51 -14.61 -0.02 0.20
N ILE A 52 -13.39 0.04 0.71
CA ILE A 52 -12.45 1.14 0.46
C ILE A 52 -11.51 0.78 -0.69
N TYR A 53 -11.37 1.71 -1.63
CA TYR A 53 -10.44 1.63 -2.75
C TYR A 53 -9.49 2.81 -2.73
N PHE A 54 -8.22 2.60 -3.08
CA PHE A 54 -7.19 3.64 -3.10
C PHE A 54 -6.13 3.36 -4.15
N ASN A 55 -5.33 4.37 -4.46
CA ASN A 55 -4.11 4.24 -5.22
C ASN A 55 -2.90 4.19 -4.27
N VAL A 56 -1.80 3.62 -4.75
CA VAL A 56 -0.48 3.72 -4.12
C VAL A 56 0.39 4.53 -5.06
N MET A 57 0.89 5.65 -4.56
CA MET A 57 1.79 6.54 -5.32
C MET A 57 3.16 6.59 -4.67
N ARG A 58 4.17 6.99 -5.43
CA ARG A 58 5.53 7.17 -4.92
C ARG A 58 5.90 8.64 -4.94
N ASP A 59 6.33 9.15 -3.80
CA ASP A 59 6.84 10.52 -3.65
C ASP A 59 8.20 10.66 -4.34
N VAL A 60 8.30 11.59 -5.28
CA VAL A 60 9.52 11.86 -6.06
C VAL A 60 9.92 13.33 -5.88
N SER A 61 11.05 13.55 -5.21
CA SER A 61 11.61 14.89 -5.02
C SER A 61 11.86 15.60 -6.36
N GLY A 62 11.28 16.80 -6.52
CA GLY A 62 11.43 17.62 -7.72
C GLY A 62 10.77 17.05 -8.97
N GLY A 63 9.93 16.01 -8.84
CA GLY A 63 9.30 15.32 -9.96
C GLY A 63 7.79 15.14 -9.78
N LYS A 64 7.17 14.50 -10.78
CA LYS A 64 5.78 14.06 -10.69
C LYS A 64 5.74 12.69 -10.02
N ASP A 65 4.93 12.58 -8.97
CA ASP A 65 4.67 11.31 -8.32
C ASP A 65 3.95 10.33 -9.26
N PRO A 66 4.54 9.16 -9.57
CA PRO A 66 3.86 8.14 -10.35
C PRO A 66 2.82 7.40 -9.51
N VAL A 67 1.74 6.97 -10.17
CA VAL A 67 0.85 5.92 -9.66
C VAL A 67 1.57 4.58 -9.83
N VAL A 68 1.82 3.89 -8.72
CA VAL A 68 2.47 2.57 -8.70
C VAL A 68 1.40 1.49 -8.83
N PHE A 69 0.32 1.62 -8.05
CA PHE A 69 -0.85 0.76 -8.11
C PHE A 69 -2.12 1.61 -8.09
N SER A 70 -3.12 1.19 -8.86
CA SER A 70 -4.44 1.82 -8.88
C SER A 70 -5.51 0.86 -8.38
N ASN A 71 -6.57 1.41 -7.80
CA ASN A 71 -7.75 0.66 -7.36
C ASN A 71 -7.43 -0.52 -6.42
N VAL A 72 -6.45 -0.33 -5.54
CA VAL A 72 -6.09 -1.27 -4.47
C VAL A 72 -7.21 -1.27 -3.43
N SER A 73 -7.56 -2.45 -2.95
CA SER A 73 -8.56 -2.68 -1.91
C SER A 73 -8.13 -3.84 -1.02
N ASP A 74 -8.94 -4.15 0.00
CA ASP A 74 -8.69 -5.29 0.88
C ASP A 74 -8.46 -6.60 0.10
N GLY A 75 -7.43 -7.35 0.47
CA GLY A 75 -7.04 -8.60 -0.18
C GLY A 75 -6.30 -8.45 -1.51
N THR A 76 -6.15 -7.24 -2.05
CA THR A 76 -5.43 -7.01 -3.31
C THR A 76 -4.00 -7.53 -3.20
N THR A 77 -3.54 -8.25 -4.22
CA THR A 77 -2.15 -8.73 -4.33
C THR A 77 -1.47 -8.08 -5.52
N THR A 78 -0.26 -7.56 -5.34
CA THR A 78 0.49 -6.82 -6.37
C THR A 78 1.91 -7.35 -6.54
N SER A 79 2.61 -6.87 -7.56
CA SER A 79 4.08 -6.94 -7.60
C SER A 79 4.69 -6.17 -6.42
N TYR A 80 6.01 -6.31 -6.23
CA TYR A 80 6.72 -5.80 -5.05
C TYR A 80 7.87 -4.81 -5.40
N PRO A 81 7.64 -3.75 -6.21
CA PRO A 81 8.65 -2.70 -6.32
C PRO A 81 8.91 -2.12 -4.92
N THR A 82 10.19 -1.86 -4.63
CA THR A 82 10.63 -1.37 -3.33
C THR A 82 10.78 0.15 -3.35
N SER A 83 10.33 0.82 -2.30
CA SER A 83 10.59 2.24 -2.06
C SER A 83 10.34 2.59 -0.61
N ARG A 84 11.12 3.53 -0.06
CA ARG A 84 10.87 4.19 1.23
C ARG A 84 9.80 5.29 1.23
N SER A 85 9.26 5.64 0.06
CA SER A 85 8.44 6.83 -0.10
C SER A 85 7.09 6.56 -0.78
N TYR A 86 6.46 5.42 -0.47
CA TYR A 86 5.09 5.19 -0.91
C TYR A 86 4.09 5.93 -0.03
N TYR A 87 2.94 6.31 -0.59
CA TYR A 87 1.82 6.87 0.14
C TYR A 87 0.49 6.41 -0.45
N ILE A 88 -0.55 6.41 0.40
CA ILE A 88 -1.94 6.15 0.00
C ILE A 88 -2.51 7.40 -0.66
N ALA A 89 -3.18 7.22 -1.78
CA ALA A 89 -3.68 8.32 -2.60
C ALA A 89 -5.10 8.08 -3.08
N ASN A 90 -5.88 9.15 -3.21
CA ASN A 90 -7.23 9.16 -3.78
C ASN A 90 -8.14 8.05 -3.23
N PRO A 91 -8.34 7.96 -1.90
CA PRO A 91 -9.25 6.98 -1.32
C PRO A 91 -10.69 7.27 -1.77
N SER A 92 -11.46 6.20 -1.95
CA SER A 92 -12.90 6.23 -2.22
C SER A 92 -13.61 5.16 -1.38
N GLY A 93 -14.86 5.42 -1.01
CA GLY A 93 -15.62 4.55 -0.09
C GLY A 93 -15.33 4.76 1.40
N ALA A 94 -14.39 5.64 1.75
CA ALA A 94 -14.06 5.97 3.14
C ALA A 94 -14.90 7.13 3.70
N PHE A 95 -15.39 6.97 4.93
CA PHE A 95 -16.11 8.03 5.68
C PHE A 95 -15.33 8.52 6.92
N SER A 96 -14.25 7.82 7.26
CA SER A 96 -13.32 8.14 8.34
C SER A 96 -11.92 7.69 7.94
N ASP A 97 -10.92 8.14 8.69
CA ASP A 97 -9.55 7.66 8.53
C ASP A 97 -9.49 6.13 8.71
N PHE A 98 -8.56 5.50 8.00
CA PHE A 98 -8.43 4.05 7.96
C PHE A 98 -6.97 3.62 7.88
N ASN A 99 -6.69 2.42 8.36
CA ASN A 99 -5.37 1.82 8.25
C ASN A 99 -5.26 0.96 7.00
N VAL A 100 -4.15 1.10 6.30
CA VAL A 100 -3.71 0.17 5.26
C VAL A 100 -2.50 -0.58 5.80
N SER A 101 -2.55 -1.90 5.76
CA SER A 101 -1.38 -2.74 6.08
C SER A 101 -0.90 -3.48 4.83
N VAL A 102 0.41 -3.62 4.74
CA VAL A 102 1.11 -4.27 3.63
C VAL A 102 1.84 -5.48 4.17
N TYR A 103 1.61 -6.63 3.55
CA TYR A 103 2.26 -7.88 3.88
C TYR A 103 3.13 -8.33 2.71
N ALA A 104 4.36 -8.74 2.98
CA ALA A 104 5.16 -9.48 2.02
C ALA A 104 4.72 -10.94 2.00
N LEU A 105 4.45 -11.49 0.83
CA LEU A 105 4.22 -12.93 0.62
C LEU A 105 5.53 -13.56 0.15
N TYR A 106 5.99 -14.61 0.83
CA TYR A 106 7.30 -15.22 0.60
C TYR A 106 7.27 -16.75 0.78
N LYS A 107 8.32 -17.41 0.26
CA LYS A 107 8.52 -18.86 0.35
C LYS A 107 9.54 -19.20 1.43
#